data_AF-A0A2D5QH26-F1
#
_entry.id   AF-A0A2D5QH26-F1
#
_cell.length_a   1.000
_cell.length_b   1.000
_cell.length_c   1.000
_cell.angle_alpha   90.00
_cell.angle_beta   90.00
_cell.angle_gamma   90.00
#
_symmetry.space_group_name_H-M   'P 1'
#
loop_
_entity.id
_entity.type
_entity.pdbx_description
1 polymer ?
#
loop_
_entity_poly.entity_id
_entity_poly.type
_entity_poly.pdbx_seq_one_letter_code
_entity_poly.pdbx_strand_id
1 'polypeptide(L)'
;VNLGIQDALALTEEIEHALSRGLSPGDEFELRRYQRKRKPHNLAMITIINGLKMLFEEKSLPIRALRNDGMTALNRIGFIKNKIVREAMGII
;
A
#
# COMPACT_ATOMS: atom_id res chain seq x y z
N VAL A 1 -3.76 7.55 8.02
CA VAL A 1 -3.06 8.84 7.96
C VAL A 1 -1.58 8.70 7.53
N ASN A 2 -0.82 7.70 8.01
CA ASN A 2 0.62 7.57 7.69
C ASN A 2 1.03 7.30 6.23
N LEU A 3 0.14 6.79 5.36
CA LEU A 3 0.50 6.45 3.98
C LEU A 3 0.75 7.67 3.10
N GLY A 4 -0.10 8.70 3.20
CA GLY A 4 0.06 9.92 2.40
C GLY A 4 1.34 10.68 2.75
N ILE A 5 1.77 10.64 4.01
CA ILE A 5 3.03 11.25 4.46
C ILE A 5 4.23 10.47 3.92
N GLN A 6 4.18 9.14 3.95
CA GLN A 6 5.24 8.32 3.36
C GLN A 6 5.31 8.43 1.84
N ASP A 7 4.17 8.61 1.16
CA ASP A 7 4.13 8.88 -0.28
C ASP A 7 4.72 10.25 -0.59
N ALA A 8 4.39 11.28 0.19
CA ALA A 8 4.95 12.61 0.03
C ALA A 8 6.48 12.60 0.22
N LEU A 9 6.99 11.92 1.25
CA LEU A 9 8.44 11.78 1.48
C LEU A 9 9.14 11.08 0.30
N ALA A 10 8.61 9.93 -0.13
CA ALA A 10 9.18 9.19 -1.25
C ALA A 10 9.11 9.97 -2.58
N LEU A 11 8.12 10.86 -2.74
CA LEU A 11 8.01 11.74 -3.89
C LEU A 11 9.04 12.86 -3.85
N THR A 12 9.25 13.47 -2.67
CA THR A 12 10.27 14.51 -2.48
C THR A 12 11.67 13.99 -2.80
N GLU A 13 12.02 12.79 -2.34
CA GLU A 13 13.32 12.15 -2.63
C GLU A 13 13.57 12.00 -4.14
N GLU A 14 12.58 11.55 -4.91
CA GLU A 14 12.73 11.38 -6.36
C GLU A 14 12.76 12.73 -7.11
N ILE A 15 12.04 13.74 -6.63
CA ILE A 15 12.11 15.10 -7.18
C ILE A 15 13.48 15.72 -6.94
N GLU A 16 14.04 15.61 -5.74
CA GLU A 16 15.38 16.09 -5.41
C GLU A 16 16.44 15.40 -6.27
N HIS A 17 16.29 14.08 -6.47
CA HIS A 17 17.18 13.30 -7.32
C HIS A 17 17.09 13.70 -8.81
N ALA A 18 15.90 14.00 -9.33
CA ALA A 18 15.72 14.55 -10.68
C ALA A 18 16.38 15.94 -10.83
N LEU A 19 16.13 16.84 -9.88
CA LEU A 19 16.72 18.17 -9.85
C LEU A 19 18.25 18.15 -9.79
N SER A 20 18.83 17.25 -8.99
CA SER A 20 20.29 17.09 -8.88
C SER A 20 20.98 16.69 -10.19
N ARG A 21 20.21 16.11 -11.14
CA ARG A 21 20.68 15.73 -12.48
C ARG A 21 20.29 16.72 -13.57
N GLY A 22 19.71 17.86 -13.20
CA GLY A 22 19.23 18.88 -14.13
C GLY A 22 17.97 18.47 -14.92
N LEU A 23 17.27 17.44 -14.45
CA LEU A 23 16.01 16.99 -15.04
C LEU A 23 14.83 17.79 -14.48
N SER A 24 13.74 17.83 -15.25
CA SER A 24 12.48 18.43 -14.77
C SER A 24 11.94 17.66 -13.56
N PRO A 25 11.38 18.34 -12.55
CA PRO A 25 10.63 17.70 -11.46
C PRO A 25 9.47 16.81 -11.96
N GLY A 26 8.96 17.13 -13.15
CA GLY A 26 7.89 16.40 -13.83
C GLY A 26 8.37 15.35 -14.83
N ASP A 27 9.67 15.01 -14.83
CA ASP A 27 10.22 14.04 -15.77
C ASP A 27 9.53 12.66 -15.61
N GLU A 28 8.91 12.19 -16.68
CA GLU A 28 8.08 10.99 -16.63
C GLU A 28 8.89 9.71 -16.36
N PHE A 29 10.17 9.69 -16.75
CA PHE A 29 11.04 8.54 -16.54
C PHE A 29 11.36 8.37 -15.06
N GLU A 30 11.64 9.47 -14.36
CA GLU A 30 11.89 9.49 -12.91
C GLU A 30 10.60 9.22 -12.11
N LEU A 31 9.49 9.84 -12.50
CA LEU A 31 8.19 9.63 -11.83
C LEU A 31 7.65 8.19 -12.01
N ARG A 32 8.00 7.50 -13.10
CA ARG A 32 7.68 6.06 -13.27
C ARG A 32 8.38 5.18 -12.24
N ARG A 33 9.58 5.57 -11.81
CA ARG A 33 10.36 4.86 -10.78
C ARG A 33 9.70 5.00 -9.41
N TYR A 34 9.29 6.21 -9.05
CA TYR A 34 8.43 6.49 -7.89
C TYR A 34 7.14 5.64 -7.94
N GLN A 35 6.42 5.66 -9.07
CA GLN A 35 5.19 4.86 -9.22
C GLN A 35 5.46 3.36 -9.05
N ARG A 36 6.49 2.77 -9.66
CA ARG A 36 6.79 1.34 -9.48
C ARG A 36 7.07 0.97 -8.03
N LYS A 37 7.74 1.86 -7.28
CA LYS A 37 8.11 1.62 -5.88
C LYS A 37 6.91 1.68 -4.92
N ARG A 38 5.93 2.57 -5.16
CA ARG A 38 4.81 2.84 -4.24
C ARG A 38 3.47 2.25 -4.66
N LYS A 39 3.21 2.11 -5.98
CA LYS A 39 1.91 1.65 -6.53
C LYS A 39 1.48 0.26 -6.04
N PRO A 40 2.36 -0.75 -5.91
CA PRO A 40 1.96 -2.06 -5.39
C PRO A 40 1.50 -2.01 -3.93
N HIS A 41 2.21 -1.26 -3.09
CA HIS A 41 1.90 -1.13 -1.66
C HIS A 41 0.60 -0.34 -1.44
N ASN A 42 0.43 0.76 -2.17
CA ASN A 42 -0.76 1.60 -2.07
C ASN A 42 -2.01 0.88 -2.56
N LEU A 43 -1.90 0.11 -3.65
CA LEU A 43 -3.02 -0.67 -4.18
C LEU A 43 -3.46 -1.76 -3.19
N ALA A 44 -2.50 -2.49 -2.59
CA ALA A 44 -2.80 -3.52 -1.60
C ALA A 44 -3.54 -2.94 -0.39
N MET A 45 -3.10 -1.79 0.13
CA MET A 45 -3.76 -1.18 1.29
C MET A 45 -5.17 -0.68 0.97
N ILE A 46 -5.37 -0.08 -0.22
CA ILE A 46 -6.70 0.36 -0.68
C ILE A 46 -7.65 -0.83 -0.82
N THR A 47 -7.18 -1.94 -1.40
CA THR A 47 -7.97 -3.18 -1.53
C THR A 47 -8.34 -3.74 -0.16
N ILE A 48 -7.42 -3.73 0.80
CA ILE A 48 -7.69 -4.18 2.18
C ILE A 48 -8.75 -3.30 2.84
N ILE A 49 -8.60 -1.98 2.79
CA ILE A 49 -9.53 -1.05 3.43
C ILE A 49 -10.93 -1.19 2.82
N ASN A 50 -11.02 -1.26 1.50
CA ASN A 50 -12.31 -1.43 0.81
C ASN A 50 -12.93 -2.80 1.10
N GLY A 51 -12.12 -3.87 1.14
CA GLY A 51 -12.58 -5.21 1.51
C GLY A 51 -13.11 -5.27 2.94
N LEU A 52 -12.46 -4.59 3.89
CA LEU A 52 -12.95 -4.48 5.27
C LEU A 52 -14.22 -3.63 5.34
N LYS A 53 -14.31 -2.51 4.62
CA LYS A 53 -15.54 -1.70 4.56
C LYS A 53 -16.72 -2.52 4.09
N MET A 54 -16.59 -3.23 2.96
CA MET A 54 -17.64 -4.10 2.45
C MET A 54 -18.03 -5.22 3.44
N LEU A 55 -17.05 -5.79 4.16
CA LEU A 55 -17.30 -6.82 5.16
C LEU A 55 -18.06 -6.32 6.40
N PHE A 56 -17.91 -5.04 6.77
CA PHE A 56 -18.42 -4.49 8.03
C PHE A 56 -19.55 -3.46 7.89
N GLU A 57 -19.74 -2.81 6.72
CA GLU A 57 -20.83 -1.83 6.48
C GLU A 57 -22.14 -2.50 6.04
N GLU A 58 -22.12 -3.72 5.50
CA GLU A 58 -23.30 -4.35 4.91
C GLU A 58 -24.12 -5.10 5.97
N LYS A 59 -25.38 -4.68 6.21
CA LYS A 59 -26.25 -5.10 7.34
C LYS A 59 -27.17 -6.31 7.07
N SER A 60 -26.92 -7.14 6.06
CA SER A 60 -27.80 -8.27 5.72
C SER A 60 -27.29 -9.61 6.26
N LEU A 61 -28.19 -10.59 6.45
CA LEU A 61 -27.92 -11.94 6.99
C LEU A 61 -26.78 -12.80 6.34
N PRO A 62 -26.23 -12.56 5.12
CA PRO A 62 -25.10 -13.33 4.55
C PRO A 62 -23.77 -13.26 5.32
N ILE A 63 -23.65 -12.34 6.28
CA ILE A 63 -22.44 -12.04 7.08
C ILE A 63 -21.85 -13.27 7.81
N ARG A 64 -22.61 -14.34 8.05
CA ARG A 64 -22.11 -15.49 8.82
C ARG A 64 -21.06 -16.33 8.06
N ALA A 65 -21.25 -16.53 6.75
CA ALA A 65 -20.27 -17.21 5.90
C ALA A 65 -19.10 -16.28 5.54
N LEU A 66 -19.41 -15.01 5.22
CA LEU A 66 -18.40 -13.98 4.95
C LEU A 66 -17.47 -13.71 6.13
N ARG A 67 -17.90 -13.98 7.37
CA ARG A 67 -17.05 -13.82 8.56
C ARG A 67 -15.89 -14.82 8.60
N ASN A 68 -16.10 -16.07 8.17
CA ASN A 68 -15.03 -17.07 8.13
C ASN A 68 -14.06 -16.79 6.97
N ASP A 69 -14.59 -16.40 5.81
CA ASP A 69 -13.78 -15.99 4.65
C ASP A 69 -13.05 -14.67 4.92
N GLY A 70 -13.71 -13.73 5.61
CA GLY A 70 -13.16 -12.47 6.06
C GLY A 70 -12.07 -12.64 7.12
N MET A 71 -12.23 -13.56 8.07
CA MET A 71 -11.18 -13.90 9.05
C MET A 71 -9.97 -14.54 8.38
N THR A 72 -10.20 -15.36 7.34
CA THR A 72 -9.13 -15.96 6.53
C THR A 72 -8.38 -14.92 5.70
N ALA A 73 -9.11 -13.95 5.11
CA ALA A 73 -8.53 -12.82 4.41
C ALA A 73 -7.73 -11.91 5.37
N LEU A 74 -8.26 -11.63 6.56
CA LEU A 74 -7.59 -10.85 7.61
C LEU A 74 -6.30 -11.54 8.08
N ASN A 75 -6.33 -12.87 8.27
CA ASN A 75 -5.16 -13.68 8.59
C ASN A 75 -4.10 -13.63 7.47
N ARG A 76 -4.50 -13.69 6.19
CA ARG A 76 -3.58 -13.50 5.06
C ARG A 76 -2.95 -12.12 5.07
N ILE A 77 -3.72 -11.07 5.36
CA ILE A 77 -3.21 -9.70 5.48
C ILE A 77 -2.22 -9.59 6.65
N GLY A 78 -2.52 -10.19 7.81
CA GLY A 78 -1.60 -10.23 8.95
C GLY A 78 -0.30 -10.96 8.64
N PHE A 79 -0.37 -12.09 7.95
CA PHE A 79 0.81 -12.82 7.48
C PHE A 79 1.63 -12.02 6.47
N ILE A 80 0.98 -11.39 5.50
CA ILE A 80 1.63 -10.53 4.50
C ILE A 80 2.26 -9.31 5.17
N LYS A 81 1.58 -8.67 6.11
CA LYS A 81 2.11 -7.54 6.90
C LYS A 81 3.38 -7.95 7.65
N ASN A 82 3.37 -9.11 8.32
CA ASN A 82 4.55 -9.63 9.01
C ASN A 82 5.71 -9.93 8.05
N LYS A 83 5.41 -10.41 6.84
CA LYS A 83 6.42 -10.63 5.80
C LYS A 83 7.03 -9.32 5.31
N ILE A 84 6.20 -8.33 4.98
CA ILE A 84 6.65 -6.99 4.55
C ILE A 84 7.48 -6.31 5.65
N VAL A 85 7.05 -6.42 6.92
CA VAL A 85 7.79 -5.85 8.05
C VAL A 85 9.14 -6.55 8.23
N ARG A 86 9.23 -7.88 8.10
CA ARG A 86 10.53 -8.59 8.12
C ARG A 86 11.42 -8.18 6.96
N GLU A 87 10.86 -7.99 5.78
CA GLU A 87 11.59 -7.56 4.59
C GLU A 87 12.11 -6.11 4.75
N ALA A 88 11.30 -5.22 5.33
CA ALA A 88 11.70 -3.85 5.66
C ALA A 88 12.73 -3.79 6.81
N MET A 89 12.74 -4.77 7.72
CA MET A 89 13.74 -4.91 8.78
C MET A 89 14.98 -5.70 8.34
N GLY A 90 15.02 -6.25 7.12
CA GLY A 90 16.15 -7.03 6.61
C GLY A 90 16.36 -8.39 7.30
N ILE A 91 15.30 -8.98 7.87
CA ILE A 91 15.36 -10.26 8.60
C ILE A 91 14.91 -11.43 7.69
N ILE A 92 15.23 -11.35 6.41
CA ILE A 92 15.06 -12.45 5.44
C ILE A 92 16.42 -12.73 4.82
#